data_AF-A0A3C1RDV3-F1
#
_entry.id   AF-A0A3C1RDV3-F1
#
_cell.length_a   1.000
_cell.length_b   1.000
_cell.length_c   1.000
_cell.angle_alpha   90.00
_cell.angle_beta   90.00
_cell.angle_gamma   90.00
#
_symmetry.space_group_name_H-M   'P 1'
#
loop_
_entity.id
_entity.type
_entity.pdbx_description
1 polymer ?
#
loop_
_entity_poly.entity_id
_entity_poly.type
_entity_poly.pdbx_seq_one_letter_code
_entity_poly.pdbx_strand_id
1 'polypeptide(L)'
;MKKKLFAFVILLFAGMMYFVFYHKQNTKIFSPKEADAIILVDTKKLTREYVYSLAGHPSLWFESKRKNKISFRKSGVKIPDFLQIFHLKSSKFSNWYSVFELEDKKTFLLFLKQQKFTDLGNQMFRKDQVYIKILGRNCIVGSSSDDFERINNQLFHSSQANLFDADALVTNGLGSIILNTKKGSHNLSVELRHDEIEIRNQSDSYDPSPVISKLLKTDSFLETELDAENIKNFSSIFDKTFADSSSVNEIKASVHLEEVNDTIITYSYDDNFNEVEKKTFQKIIQPNYIIDFQSLNPEKAKLYFHNKKWINAQNQFTAIPFQPNLITQNSKGFEIKSTRKPVQQSFNLNENYIFVKNNPLLLSFLKTLSPKEKKIISDIDYIFYGNRDQDYCLKVQFKKDDLPLILRW
;
A
#
# COMPACT_ATOMS: atom_id res chain seq x y z
N MET A 1 51.96 -23.73 -12.19
CA MET A 1 50.77 -24.44 -11.67
C MET A 1 49.89 -23.60 -10.75
N LYS A 2 50.43 -22.87 -9.76
CA LYS A 2 49.63 -22.07 -8.79
C LYS A 2 48.63 -21.07 -9.41
N LYS A 3 48.99 -20.38 -10.50
CA LYS A 3 48.08 -19.44 -11.20
C LYS A 3 46.90 -20.13 -11.91
N LYS A 4 47.10 -21.34 -12.46
CA LYS A 4 46.03 -22.13 -13.12
C LYS A 4 45.05 -22.72 -12.10
N LEU A 5 45.55 -23.15 -10.93
CA LEU A 5 44.72 -23.61 -9.82
C LEU A 5 43.87 -22.47 -9.24
N PHE A 6 44.45 -21.28 -9.08
CA PHE A 6 43.72 -20.10 -8.61
C PHE A 6 42.60 -19.69 -9.58
N ALA A 7 42.88 -19.68 -10.89
CA ALA A 7 41.87 -19.41 -11.91
C ALA A 7 40.72 -20.45 -11.89
N PHE A 8 41.04 -21.72 -11.68
CA PHE A 8 40.02 -22.78 -11.58
C PHE A 8 39.15 -22.63 -10.33
N VAL A 9 39.74 -22.26 -9.18
CA VAL A 9 38.99 -21.97 -7.94
C VAL A 9 38.07 -20.77 -8.13
N ILE A 10 38.54 -19.70 -8.78
CA ILE A 10 37.69 -18.54 -9.11
C ILE A 10 36.53 -18.96 -10.03
N LEU A 11 36.79 -19.80 -11.03
CA LEU A 11 35.76 -20.28 -11.95
C LEU A 11 34.70 -21.13 -11.22
N LEU A 12 35.11 -22.03 -10.32
CA LEU A 12 34.18 -22.79 -9.48
C LEU A 12 33.37 -21.88 -8.55
N PHE A 13 34.02 -20.88 -7.95
CA PHE A 13 33.35 -19.90 -7.10
C PHE A 13 32.33 -19.07 -7.91
N ALA A 14 32.69 -18.63 -9.12
CA ALA A 14 31.80 -17.92 -10.03
C ALA A 14 30.60 -18.79 -10.45
N GLY A 15 30.84 -20.08 -10.76
CA GLY A 15 29.78 -21.04 -11.08
C GLY A 15 28.83 -21.28 -9.89
N MET A 16 29.37 -21.39 -8.67
CA MET A 16 28.58 -21.52 -7.45
C MET A 16 27.77 -20.25 -7.16
N MET A 17 28.37 -19.07 -7.31
CA MET A 17 27.68 -17.78 -7.20
C MET A 17 26.54 -17.68 -8.22
N TYR A 18 26.79 -18.06 -9.48
CA TYR A 18 25.76 -18.09 -10.51
C TYR A 18 24.58 -18.99 -10.10
N PHE A 19 24.87 -20.21 -9.63
CA PHE A 19 23.81 -21.14 -9.22
C PHE A 19 22.99 -20.64 -8.03
N VAL A 20 23.62 -20.00 -7.06
CA VAL A 20 22.94 -19.47 -5.87
C VAL A 20 22.07 -18.26 -6.22
N PHE A 21 22.56 -17.35 -7.06
CA PHE A 21 21.95 -16.04 -7.27
C PHE A 21 21.13 -15.90 -8.56
N TYR A 22 21.33 -16.76 -9.56
CA TYR A 22 20.73 -16.60 -10.90
C TYR A 22 19.98 -17.85 -11.38
N HIS A 23 20.39 -19.05 -10.96
CA HIS A 23 19.69 -20.26 -11.38
C HIS A 23 18.33 -20.39 -10.66
N LYS A 24 17.25 -20.45 -11.45
CA LYS A 24 15.88 -20.69 -10.99
C LYS A 24 15.52 -22.14 -11.31
N GLN A 25 15.08 -22.89 -10.30
CA GLN A 25 14.75 -24.31 -10.43
C GLN A 25 13.27 -24.53 -10.70
N ASN A 26 12.40 -23.67 -10.18
CA ASN A 26 10.96 -23.81 -10.36
C ASN A 26 10.30 -22.46 -10.58
N THR A 27 10.01 -22.14 -11.85
CA THR A 27 9.31 -20.92 -12.24
C THR A 27 7.79 -21.09 -12.21
N LYS A 28 7.29 -22.31 -12.02
CA LYS A 28 5.85 -22.58 -11.99
C LYS A 28 5.29 -22.25 -10.62
N ILE A 29 4.36 -21.29 -10.62
CA ILE A 29 3.65 -20.84 -9.42
C ILE A 29 2.20 -21.34 -9.45
N PHE A 30 1.70 -21.71 -8.27
CA PHE A 30 0.30 -22.09 -8.09
C PHE A 30 -0.58 -20.85 -8.09
N SER A 31 -1.55 -20.73 -8.97
CA SER A 31 -2.52 -19.64 -8.90
C SER A 31 -3.94 -20.19 -8.76
N PRO A 32 -4.65 -19.86 -7.66
CA PRO A 32 -6.07 -20.18 -7.53
C PRO A 32 -6.86 -19.56 -8.68
N LYS A 33 -7.84 -20.30 -9.21
CA LYS A 33 -8.72 -19.80 -10.29
C LYS A 33 -9.51 -18.56 -9.90
N GLU A 34 -9.80 -18.44 -8.61
CA GLU A 34 -10.56 -17.35 -8.03
C GLU A 34 -9.68 -16.18 -7.59
N ALA A 35 -8.37 -16.22 -7.85
CA ALA A 35 -7.49 -15.11 -7.51
C ALA A 35 -7.80 -13.90 -8.40
N ASP A 36 -8.21 -12.79 -7.78
CA ASP A 36 -8.47 -11.51 -8.43
C ASP A 36 -7.27 -10.56 -8.35
N ALA A 37 -6.37 -10.77 -7.39
CA ALA A 37 -5.07 -10.10 -7.33
C ALA A 37 -3.95 -11.07 -6.94
N ILE A 38 -2.81 -10.99 -7.61
CA ILE A 38 -1.61 -11.79 -7.34
C ILE A 38 -0.40 -10.88 -7.36
N ILE A 39 0.40 -10.90 -6.31
CA ILE A 39 1.68 -10.22 -6.19
C ILE A 39 2.78 -11.28 -6.29
N LEU A 40 3.73 -11.07 -7.19
CA LEU A 40 4.90 -11.89 -7.39
C LEU A 40 6.15 -11.08 -7.09
N VAL A 41 7.09 -11.67 -6.36
CA VAL A 41 8.40 -11.08 -6.09
C VAL A 41 9.48 -12.08 -6.45
N ASP A 42 10.40 -11.70 -7.34
CA ASP A 42 11.58 -12.48 -7.67
C ASP A 42 12.55 -12.46 -6.48
N THR A 43 12.58 -13.54 -5.71
CA THR A 43 13.37 -13.61 -4.47
C THR A 43 14.85 -13.63 -4.76
N LYS A 44 15.26 -14.18 -5.92
CA LYS A 44 16.65 -14.22 -6.36
C LYS A 44 17.12 -12.83 -6.74
N LYS A 45 16.33 -12.09 -7.52
CA LYS A 45 16.63 -10.70 -7.90
C LYS A 45 16.68 -9.79 -6.67
N LEU A 46 15.70 -9.91 -5.77
CA LEU A 46 15.71 -9.19 -4.49
C LEU A 46 16.96 -9.52 -3.65
N THR A 47 17.35 -10.81 -3.58
CA THR A 47 18.55 -11.23 -2.84
C THR A 47 19.82 -10.66 -3.46
N ARG A 48 19.90 -10.60 -4.80
CA ARG A 48 21.03 -9.95 -5.49
C ARG A 48 21.09 -8.47 -5.18
N GLU A 49 19.98 -7.74 -5.32
CA GLU A 49 19.92 -6.31 -5.00
C GLU A 49 20.33 -6.05 -3.55
N TYR A 50 19.86 -6.88 -2.61
CA TYR A 50 20.25 -6.78 -1.21
C TYR A 50 21.75 -6.99 -1.01
N VAL A 51 22.34 -8.02 -1.63
CA VAL A 51 23.77 -8.32 -1.50
C VAL A 51 24.63 -7.23 -2.16
N TYR A 52 24.26 -6.75 -3.34
CA TYR A 52 24.96 -5.66 -4.02
C TYR A 52 24.86 -4.36 -3.22
N SER A 53 23.67 -4.02 -2.73
CA SER A 53 23.45 -2.86 -1.87
C SER A 53 24.30 -2.96 -0.61
N LEU A 54 24.24 -4.10 0.10
CA LEU A 54 25.03 -4.30 1.31
C LEU A 54 26.52 -4.17 1.00
N ALA A 55 26.99 -4.72 -0.12
CA ALA A 55 28.38 -4.65 -0.52
C ALA A 55 28.87 -3.20 -0.73
N GLY A 56 28.00 -2.32 -1.23
CA GLY A 56 28.26 -0.89 -1.39
C GLY A 56 28.25 -0.08 -0.08
N HIS A 57 27.78 -0.66 1.03
CA HIS A 57 27.67 0.00 2.34
C HIS A 57 28.42 -0.77 3.43
N PRO A 58 29.78 -0.73 3.43
CA PRO A 58 30.59 -1.51 4.37
C PRO A 58 30.41 -1.10 5.84
N SER A 59 29.94 0.12 6.12
CA SER A 59 29.57 0.57 7.47
C SER A 59 28.53 -0.37 8.12
N LEU A 60 27.57 -0.86 7.34
CA LEU A 60 26.53 -1.76 7.82
C LEU A 60 27.03 -3.17 8.16
N TRP A 61 28.19 -3.58 7.65
CA TRP A 61 28.72 -4.93 7.87
C TRP A 61 29.11 -5.13 9.33
N PHE A 62 29.53 -4.06 9.99
CA PHE A 62 30.03 -4.08 11.35
C PHE A 62 29.00 -3.56 12.37
N GLU A 63 27.88 -3.01 11.91
CA GLU A 63 26.86 -2.37 12.76
C GLU A 63 25.94 -3.33 13.53
N SER A 64 26.03 -4.66 13.37
CA SER A 64 25.09 -5.56 14.08
C SER A 64 25.68 -6.84 14.69
N LYS A 65 26.25 -6.69 15.90
CA LYS A 65 26.13 -7.72 16.95
C LYS A 65 24.73 -7.67 17.59
N ARG A 66 23.66 -7.89 16.82
CA ARG A 66 22.31 -8.13 17.41
C ARG A 66 22.12 -9.62 17.66
N LYS A 67 22.07 -10.00 18.94
CA LYS A 67 21.80 -11.36 19.42
C LYS A 67 20.48 -11.89 18.85
N ASN A 68 20.53 -13.10 18.26
CA ASN A 68 19.43 -14.01 17.94
C ASN A 68 18.19 -13.40 17.24
N LYS A 69 18.34 -12.94 15.99
CA LYS A 69 17.21 -12.99 15.04
C LYS A 69 17.16 -14.40 14.46
N ILE A 70 16.14 -15.18 14.84
CA ILE A 70 15.86 -16.48 14.22
C ILE A 70 15.61 -16.22 12.73
N SER A 71 16.49 -16.76 11.88
CA SER A 71 16.45 -16.56 10.44
C SER A 71 15.35 -17.41 9.81
N PHE A 72 14.53 -16.80 8.95
CA PHE A 72 13.55 -17.52 8.13
C PHE A 72 14.18 -18.65 7.30
N ARG A 73 15.49 -18.55 6.98
CA ARG A 73 16.24 -19.62 6.30
C ARG A 73 16.38 -20.90 7.14
N LYS A 74 16.17 -20.82 8.45
CA LYS A 74 16.20 -21.96 9.39
C LYS A 74 14.79 -22.39 9.81
N SER A 75 13.76 -21.90 9.12
CA SER A 75 12.38 -22.22 9.46
C SER A 75 11.97 -23.63 9.02
N GLY A 76 12.72 -24.30 8.13
CA GLY A 76 12.26 -25.55 7.50
C GLY A 76 11.27 -25.33 6.34
N VAL A 77 11.05 -24.07 5.94
CA VAL A 77 10.35 -23.68 4.71
C VAL A 77 11.37 -23.55 3.57
N LYS A 78 11.04 -24.12 2.41
CA LYS A 78 11.80 -23.93 1.19
C LYS A 78 11.59 -22.51 0.69
N ILE A 79 12.67 -21.76 0.51
CA ILE A 79 12.58 -20.39 -0.02
C ILE A 79 12.23 -20.51 -1.51
N PRO A 80 11.06 -20.00 -1.95
CA PRO A 80 10.67 -20.12 -3.34
C PRO A 80 11.48 -19.15 -4.21
N ASP A 81 11.70 -19.49 -5.48
CA ASP A 81 12.32 -18.56 -6.45
C ASP A 81 11.43 -17.32 -6.68
N PHE A 82 10.11 -17.49 -6.55
CA PHE A 82 9.12 -16.42 -6.57
C PHE A 82 8.25 -16.46 -5.32
N LEU A 83 8.26 -15.40 -4.53
CA LEU A 83 7.31 -15.22 -3.45
C LEU A 83 5.98 -14.79 -4.05
N GLN A 84 4.93 -15.54 -3.78
CA GLN A 84 3.59 -15.25 -4.26
C GLN A 84 2.67 -14.90 -3.10
N ILE A 85 1.95 -13.80 -3.24
CA ILE A 85 0.86 -13.40 -2.35
C ILE A 85 -0.37 -13.21 -3.23
N PHE A 86 -1.53 -13.72 -2.83
CA PHE A 86 -2.75 -13.56 -3.61
C PHE A 86 -3.96 -13.24 -2.72
N HIS A 87 -4.91 -12.54 -3.31
CA HIS A 87 -6.25 -12.30 -2.77
C HIS A 87 -7.25 -13.16 -3.56
N LEU A 88 -8.32 -13.60 -2.90
CA LEU A 88 -9.38 -14.39 -3.52
C LEU A 88 -10.63 -13.55 -3.70
N LYS A 89 -11.26 -13.69 -4.87
CA LYS A 89 -12.52 -13.04 -5.17
C LYS A 89 -13.58 -13.40 -4.12
N SER A 90 -14.32 -12.40 -3.66
CA SER A 90 -15.35 -12.53 -2.62
C SER A 90 -14.83 -12.82 -1.21
N SER A 91 -13.52 -12.74 -0.98
CA SER A 91 -12.95 -12.64 0.38
C SER A 91 -12.96 -11.19 0.85
N LYS A 92 -12.70 -10.95 2.15
CA LYS A 92 -12.55 -9.59 2.67
C LYS A 92 -11.30 -8.95 2.07
N PHE A 93 -11.35 -7.66 1.77
CA PHE A 93 -10.21 -6.93 1.18
C PHE A 93 -8.89 -7.07 1.98
N SER A 94 -8.97 -7.22 3.30
CA SER A 94 -7.81 -7.43 4.18
C SER A 94 -7.23 -8.86 4.14
N ASN A 95 -7.91 -9.80 3.49
CA ASN A 95 -7.51 -11.20 3.45
C ASN A 95 -6.49 -11.42 2.34
N TRP A 96 -5.31 -11.89 2.70
CA TRP A 96 -4.28 -12.29 1.74
C TRP A 96 -3.75 -13.67 2.10
N TYR A 97 -3.22 -14.36 1.10
CA TYR A 97 -2.78 -15.74 1.21
C TYR A 97 -1.47 -15.97 0.46
N SER A 98 -0.70 -16.96 0.92
CA SER A 98 0.52 -17.44 0.28
C SER A 98 0.66 -18.92 0.55
N VAL A 99 1.32 -19.64 -0.35
CA VAL A 99 1.59 -21.07 -0.22
C VAL A 99 3.09 -21.31 -0.28
N PHE A 100 3.60 -22.08 0.68
CA PHE A 100 5.01 -22.46 0.73
C PHE A 100 5.19 -23.97 0.78
N GLU A 101 6.29 -24.45 0.21
CA GLU A 101 6.75 -25.83 0.33
C GLU A 101 7.62 -25.96 1.59
N LEU A 102 7.45 -27.05 2.34
CA LEU A 102 8.22 -27.38 3.54
C LEU A 102 9.35 -28.35 3.16
N GLU A 103 10.59 -27.97 3.50
CA GLU A 103 11.75 -28.88 3.41
C GLU A 103 11.72 -29.89 4.56
N ASP A 104 11.43 -29.41 5.78
CA ASP A 104 11.32 -30.25 6.97
C ASP A 104 10.20 -29.76 7.89
N LYS A 105 9.12 -30.55 7.91
CA LYS A 105 7.96 -30.31 8.77
C LYS A 105 8.33 -30.27 10.26
N LYS A 106 9.27 -31.10 10.73
CA LYS A 106 9.65 -31.13 12.16
C LYS A 106 10.36 -29.84 12.55
N THR A 107 11.32 -29.41 11.74
CA THR A 107 12.00 -28.12 11.92
C THR A 107 11.01 -26.95 11.88
N PHE A 108 10.02 -26.99 10.98
CA PHE A 108 8.99 -25.96 10.91
C PHE A 108 8.10 -25.90 12.15
N LEU A 109 7.66 -27.04 12.68
CA LEU A 109 6.90 -27.08 13.94
C LEU A 109 7.71 -26.52 15.12
N LEU A 110 9.01 -26.83 15.19
CA LEU A 110 9.91 -26.24 16.20
C LEU A 110 10.03 -24.73 16.03
N PHE A 111 10.17 -24.26 14.79
CA PHE A 111 10.20 -22.83 14.46
C PHE A 111 8.91 -22.12 14.91
N LEU A 112 7.73 -22.68 14.60
CA LEU A 112 6.44 -22.11 15.02
C LEU A 112 6.34 -22.00 16.55
N LYS A 113 6.77 -23.04 17.27
CA LYS A 113 6.82 -23.04 18.74
C LYS A 113 7.77 -21.98 19.27
N GLN A 114 8.97 -21.86 18.71
CA GLN A 114 9.95 -20.82 19.09
C GLN A 114 9.42 -19.41 18.82
N GLN A 115 8.67 -19.22 17.74
CA GLN A 115 8.02 -17.96 17.39
C GLN A 115 6.74 -17.68 18.18
N LYS A 116 6.36 -18.55 19.12
CA LYS A 116 5.15 -18.42 19.97
C LYS A 116 3.84 -18.39 19.17
N PHE A 117 3.75 -19.19 18.11
CA PHE A 117 2.44 -19.46 17.49
C PHE A 117 1.60 -20.33 18.42
N THR A 118 0.31 -20.00 18.52
CA THR A 118 -0.69 -20.79 19.25
C THR A 118 -1.18 -21.90 18.32
N ASP A 119 -1.16 -23.14 18.80
CA ASP A 119 -1.76 -24.28 18.11
C ASP A 119 -3.28 -24.25 18.31
N LEU A 120 -4.02 -24.23 17.20
CA LEU A 120 -5.49 -24.20 17.17
C LEU A 120 -6.08 -25.59 16.90
N GLY A 121 -5.25 -26.64 16.81
CA GLY A 121 -5.66 -27.97 16.37
C GLY A 121 -5.76 -28.08 14.85
N ASN A 122 -5.97 -29.30 14.35
CA ASN A 122 -6.09 -29.58 12.91
C ASN A 122 -4.92 -29.04 12.05
N GLN A 123 -3.70 -29.08 12.61
CA GLN A 123 -2.48 -28.54 11.98
C GLN A 123 -2.56 -27.03 11.64
N MET A 124 -3.38 -26.28 12.39
CA MET A 124 -3.56 -24.85 12.25
C MET A 124 -2.86 -24.11 13.39
N PHE A 125 -2.19 -23.01 13.05
CA PHE A 125 -1.41 -22.20 13.98
C PHE A 125 -1.74 -20.73 13.76
N ARG A 126 -1.73 -19.94 14.85
CA ARG A 126 -2.00 -18.51 14.79
C ARG A 126 -1.03 -17.70 15.65
N LYS A 127 -0.64 -16.54 15.14
CA LYS A 127 -0.01 -15.48 15.91
C LYS A 127 -0.51 -14.13 15.39
N ASP A 128 -1.08 -13.33 16.28
CA ASP A 128 -1.68 -12.03 15.94
C ASP A 128 -2.72 -12.16 14.80
N GLN A 129 -2.45 -11.52 13.67
CA GLN A 129 -3.27 -11.57 12.45
C GLN A 129 -2.76 -12.60 11.42
N VAL A 130 -1.77 -13.43 11.75
CA VAL A 130 -1.21 -14.42 10.82
C VAL A 130 -1.69 -15.82 11.20
N TYR A 131 -2.29 -16.50 10.23
CA TYR A 131 -2.74 -17.88 10.30
C TYR A 131 -1.88 -18.75 9.38
N ILE A 132 -1.61 -19.97 9.84
CA ILE A 132 -0.82 -20.96 9.10
C ILE A 132 -1.55 -22.30 9.19
N LYS A 133 -1.71 -23.00 8.07
CA LYS A 133 -2.21 -24.38 8.02
C LYS A 133 -1.21 -25.27 7.29
N ILE A 134 -0.77 -26.33 7.96
CA ILE A 134 0.15 -27.31 7.37
C ILE A 134 -0.66 -28.39 6.65
N LEU A 135 -0.30 -28.67 5.39
CA LEU A 135 -0.98 -29.58 4.48
C LEU A 135 0.06 -30.48 3.78
N GLY A 136 0.38 -31.61 4.41
CA GLY A 136 1.40 -32.53 3.89
C GLY A 136 2.77 -31.86 3.79
N ARG A 137 3.27 -31.66 2.55
CA ARG A 137 4.54 -30.97 2.24
C ARG A 137 4.38 -29.46 2.02
N ASN A 138 3.16 -28.93 2.00
CA ASN A 138 2.91 -27.51 1.80
C ASN A 138 2.37 -26.88 3.09
N CYS A 139 2.45 -25.56 3.20
CA CYS A 139 1.69 -24.79 4.17
C CYS A 139 1.05 -23.57 3.52
N ILE A 140 -0.19 -23.28 3.91
CA ILE A 140 -0.88 -22.04 3.56
C ILE A 140 -0.65 -21.05 4.69
N VAL A 141 -0.29 -19.82 4.33
CA VAL A 141 -0.15 -18.69 5.25
C VAL A 141 -1.13 -17.62 4.80
N GLY A 142 -1.81 -16.95 5.73
CA GLY A 142 -2.66 -15.83 5.38
C GLY A 142 -3.08 -14.98 6.56
N SER A 143 -3.76 -13.87 6.28
CA SER A 143 -4.32 -12.98 7.33
C SER A 143 -5.65 -13.47 7.93
N SER A 144 -6.26 -14.49 7.31
CA SER A 144 -7.43 -15.21 7.82
C SER A 144 -7.29 -16.70 7.54
N SER A 145 -8.04 -17.53 8.27
CA SER A 145 -8.21 -18.96 7.97
C SER A 145 -9.44 -19.27 7.13
N ASP A 146 -10.31 -18.29 6.87
CA ASP A 146 -11.65 -18.48 6.26
C ASP A 146 -11.59 -19.23 4.91
N ASP A 147 -10.57 -18.96 4.10
CA ASP A 147 -10.48 -19.51 2.74
C ASP A 147 -9.50 -20.70 2.63
N PHE A 148 -8.93 -21.20 3.74
CA PHE A 148 -7.92 -22.25 3.70
C PHE A 148 -8.42 -23.57 3.09
N GLU A 149 -9.66 -23.97 3.36
CA GLU A 149 -10.22 -25.18 2.74
C GLU A 149 -10.44 -25.01 1.24
N ARG A 150 -10.89 -23.83 0.81
CA ARG A 150 -11.07 -23.52 -0.61
C ARG A 150 -9.73 -23.56 -1.36
N ILE A 151 -8.68 -22.99 -0.77
CA ILE A 151 -7.31 -23.04 -1.32
C ILE A 151 -6.81 -24.48 -1.35
N ASN A 152 -6.98 -25.24 -0.26
CA ASN A 152 -6.57 -26.64 -0.15
C ASN A 152 -7.20 -27.53 -1.25
N ASN A 153 -8.50 -27.36 -1.49
CA ASN A 153 -9.22 -28.09 -2.54
C ASN A 153 -8.65 -27.80 -3.94
N GLN A 154 -8.36 -26.53 -4.24
CA GLN A 154 -7.76 -26.17 -5.54
C GLN A 154 -6.32 -26.68 -5.69
N LEU A 155 -5.55 -26.68 -4.59
CA LEU A 155 -4.14 -27.07 -4.62
C LEU A 155 -3.92 -28.58 -4.79
N PHE A 156 -4.78 -29.43 -4.20
CA PHE A 156 -4.58 -30.89 -4.18
C PHE A 156 -5.64 -31.71 -4.92
N HIS A 157 -6.85 -31.20 -5.14
CA HIS A 157 -7.96 -31.97 -5.69
C HIS A 157 -8.38 -31.54 -7.10
N SER A 158 -7.88 -30.41 -7.60
CA SER A 158 -8.16 -30.00 -8.97
C SER A 158 -7.03 -30.43 -9.90
N SER A 159 -7.36 -31.14 -10.98
CA SER A 159 -6.50 -31.32 -12.17
C SER A 159 -6.27 -30.00 -12.93
N GLN A 160 -6.69 -28.87 -12.35
CA GLN A 160 -6.86 -27.57 -12.99
C GLN A 160 -6.20 -26.44 -12.16
N ALA A 161 -5.21 -26.76 -11.33
CA ALA A 161 -4.35 -25.72 -10.78
C ALA A 161 -3.67 -25.01 -11.96
N ASN A 162 -3.99 -23.74 -12.17
CA ASN A 162 -3.35 -22.96 -13.22
C ASN A 162 -1.91 -22.69 -12.78
N LEU A 163 -0.98 -23.45 -13.35
CA LEU A 163 0.45 -23.23 -13.17
C LEU A 163 0.88 -22.17 -14.17
N PHE A 164 1.16 -20.99 -13.66
CA PHE A 164 1.70 -19.90 -14.47
C PHE A 164 3.22 -19.91 -14.42
N ASP A 165 3.82 -19.41 -15.50
CA ASP A 165 5.26 -19.15 -15.52
C ASP A 165 5.52 -17.78 -14.89
N ALA A 166 5.99 -17.75 -13.65
CA ALA A 166 6.27 -16.51 -12.94
C ALA A 166 7.37 -15.69 -13.64
N ASP A 167 8.32 -16.34 -14.31
CA ASP A 167 9.40 -15.66 -15.03
C ASP A 167 8.89 -14.90 -16.25
N ALA A 168 7.86 -15.43 -16.93
CA ALA A 168 7.18 -14.72 -18.02
C ALA A 168 6.32 -13.55 -17.53
N LEU A 169 5.90 -13.57 -16.26
CA LEU A 169 5.03 -12.55 -15.66
C LEU A 169 5.84 -11.43 -14.98
N VAL A 170 7.02 -11.73 -14.45
CA VAL A 170 7.94 -10.75 -13.85
C VAL A 170 8.96 -10.34 -14.91
N THR A 171 8.53 -9.50 -15.85
CA THR A 171 9.38 -9.06 -16.97
C THR A 171 10.35 -7.95 -16.55
N ASN A 172 9.86 -6.94 -15.84
CA ASN A 172 10.60 -5.77 -15.39
C ASN A 172 10.56 -5.63 -13.86
N GLY A 173 11.56 -4.98 -13.27
CA GLY A 173 11.58 -4.70 -11.82
C GLY A 173 11.84 -5.93 -10.94
N LEU A 174 11.54 -5.81 -9.64
CA LEU A 174 11.71 -6.86 -8.63
C LEU A 174 10.53 -7.83 -8.55
N GLY A 175 9.39 -7.45 -9.13
CA GLY A 175 8.16 -8.21 -9.00
C GLY A 175 7.09 -7.71 -9.95
N SER A 176 5.92 -8.32 -9.86
CA SER A 176 4.74 -7.90 -10.60
C SER A 176 3.45 -8.04 -9.79
N ILE A 177 2.46 -7.23 -10.13
CA ILE A 177 1.09 -7.30 -9.59
C ILE A 177 0.17 -7.62 -10.75
N ILE A 178 -0.50 -8.75 -10.65
CA ILE A 178 -1.45 -9.24 -11.64
C ILE A 178 -2.85 -9.03 -11.09
N LEU A 179 -3.65 -8.24 -11.80
CA LEU A 179 -5.04 -7.96 -11.46
C LEU A 179 -5.95 -8.66 -12.46
N ASN A 180 -6.71 -9.66 -11.99
CA ASN A 180 -7.64 -10.42 -12.81
C ASN A 180 -9.03 -9.80 -12.72
N THR A 181 -9.47 -9.18 -13.82
CA THR A 181 -10.80 -8.57 -13.93
C THR A 181 -11.70 -9.38 -14.86
N LYS A 182 -12.98 -9.02 -14.95
CA LYS A 182 -13.88 -9.61 -15.95
C LYS A 182 -13.45 -9.32 -17.39
N LYS A 183 -12.69 -8.24 -17.61
CA LYS A 183 -12.24 -7.79 -18.94
C LYS A 183 -10.90 -8.43 -19.36
N GLY A 184 -10.19 -9.06 -18.43
CA GLY A 184 -8.87 -9.65 -18.65
C GLY A 184 -7.94 -9.48 -17.46
N SER A 185 -6.72 -9.97 -17.61
CA SER A 185 -5.64 -9.84 -16.63
C SER A 185 -4.75 -8.66 -16.98
N HIS A 186 -4.50 -7.78 -16.01
CA HIS A 186 -3.55 -6.68 -16.14
C HIS A 186 -2.29 -7.02 -15.36
N ASN A 187 -1.12 -6.86 -15.99
CA ASN A 187 0.16 -7.11 -15.36
C ASN A 187 0.90 -5.78 -15.13
N LEU A 188 1.18 -5.47 -13.87
CA LEU A 188 1.88 -4.27 -13.44
C LEU A 188 3.28 -4.65 -12.95
N SER A 189 4.32 -3.98 -13.41
CA SER A 189 5.67 -4.16 -12.87
C SER A 189 5.80 -3.48 -11.51
N VAL A 190 6.64 -4.03 -10.65
CA VAL A 190 7.03 -3.42 -9.37
C VAL A 190 8.53 -3.18 -9.39
N GLU A 191 8.92 -1.92 -9.47
CA GLU A 191 10.31 -1.46 -9.42
C GLU A 191 10.65 -0.92 -8.04
N LEU A 192 11.82 -1.29 -7.54
CA LEU A 192 12.39 -0.74 -6.33
C LEU A 192 13.70 -0.07 -6.72
N ARG A 193 13.81 1.21 -6.44
CA ARG A 193 15.07 1.96 -6.55
C ARG A 193 15.52 2.42 -5.17
N HIS A 194 16.58 3.23 -5.14
CA HIS A 194 17.26 3.65 -3.91
C HIS A 194 16.33 4.31 -2.90
N ASP A 195 15.40 5.15 -3.37
CA ASP A 195 14.49 5.97 -2.58
C ASP A 195 13.05 5.96 -3.13
N GLU A 196 12.72 5.07 -4.06
CA GLU A 196 11.38 4.98 -4.63
C GLU A 196 10.92 3.53 -4.83
N ILE A 197 9.62 3.31 -4.64
CA ILE A 197 8.90 2.15 -5.14
C ILE A 197 7.96 2.64 -6.22
N GLU A 198 7.99 2.00 -7.37
CA GLU A 198 7.13 2.35 -8.48
C GLU A 198 6.40 1.12 -9.02
N ILE A 199 5.10 1.28 -9.21
CA ILE A 199 4.21 0.26 -9.75
C ILE A 199 3.58 0.86 -11.00
N ARG A 200 3.85 0.28 -12.16
CA ARG A 200 3.34 0.79 -13.44
C ARG A 200 2.92 -0.35 -14.35
N ASN A 201 2.10 -0.06 -15.34
CA ASN A 201 1.88 -1.03 -16.41
C ASN A 201 3.14 -1.15 -17.29
N GLN A 202 3.18 -2.14 -18.17
CA GLN A 202 4.34 -2.38 -19.04
C GLN A 202 4.52 -1.35 -20.16
N SER A 203 3.62 -0.37 -20.27
CA SER A 203 3.71 0.68 -21.28
C SER A 203 4.54 1.85 -20.75
N ASP A 204 5.47 2.35 -21.55
CA ASP A 204 6.30 3.52 -21.22
C ASP A 204 5.67 4.86 -21.68
N SER A 205 4.39 4.87 -22.05
CA SER A 205 3.70 6.04 -22.63
C SER A 205 3.30 7.12 -21.61
N TYR A 206 3.28 6.81 -20.31
CA TYR A 206 2.90 7.76 -19.27
C TYR A 206 4.09 8.13 -18.37
N ASP A 207 4.56 9.37 -18.50
CA ASP A 207 5.56 9.96 -17.59
C ASP A 207 4.88 10.91 -16.59
N PRO A 208 4.81 10.56 -15.29
CA PRO A 208 4.21 11.40 -14.26
C PRO A 208 5.12 12.53 -13.78
N SER A 209 6.39 12.57 -14.18
CA SER A 209 7.39 13.51 -13.67
C SER A 209 7.00 14.99 -13.81
N PRO A 210 6.45 15.46 -14.96
CA PRO A 210 6.02 16.85 -15.10
C PRO A 210 4.90 17.23 -14.13
N VAL A 211 3.95 16.32 -13.91
CA VAL A 211 2.81 16.52 -12.99
C VAL A 211 3.32 16.59 -11.54
N ILE A 212 4.10 15.60 -11.13
CA ILE A 212 4.71 15.54 -9.79
C ILE A 212 5.53 16.81 -9.50
N SER A 213 6.33 17.28 -10.46
CA SER A 213 7.16 18.46 -10.27
C SER A 213 6.37 19.75 -10.00
N LYS A 214 5.15 19.86 -10.53
CA LYS A 214 4.25 20.98 -10.26
C LYS A 214 3.58 20.83 -8.90
N LEU A 215 3.13 19.62 -8.56
CA LEU A 215 2.46 19.32 -7.29
C LEU A 215 3.41 19.47 -6.09
N LEU A 216 4.70 19.15 -6.25
CA LEU A 216 5.69 19.34 -5.19
C LEU A 216 5.86 20.81 -4.78
N LYS A 217 5.56 21.75 -5.69
CA LYS A 217 5.62 23.20 -5.42
C LYS A 217 4.39 23.73 -4.67
N THR A 218 3.35 22.92 -4.50
CA THR A 218 2.19 23.32 -3.70
C THR A 218 2.42 23.02 -2.21
N ASP A 219 1.74 23.79 -1.36
CA ASP A 219 1.76 23.61 0.10
C ASP A 219 0.71 22.58 0.56
N SER A 220 -0.13 22.11 -0.35
CA SER A 220 -1.12 21.07 -0.09
C SER A 220 -0.47 19.76 0.29
N PHE A 221 -1.05 19.07 1.27
CA PHE A 221 -0.68 17.69 1.56
C PHE A 221 -1.45 16.70 0.70
N LEU A 222 -2.63 17.07 0.20
CA LEU A 222 -3.43 16.28 -0.73
C LEU A 222 -3.86 17.15 -1.90
N GLU A 223 -3.58 16.66 -3.10
CA GLU A 223 -4.04 17.21 -4.37
C GLU A 223 -4.66 16.08 -5.20
N THR A 224 -5.80 16.34 -5.83
CA THR A 224 -6.43 15.35 -6.70
C THR A 224 -7.17 16.03 -7.84
N GLU A 225 -7.16 15.36 -8.99
CA GLU A 225 -7.94 15.68 -10.17
C GLU A 225 -8.36 14.36 -10.79
N LEU A 226 -9.67 14.12 -10.93
CA LEU A 226 -10.22 12.87 -11.43
C LEU A 226 -11.39 13.14 -12.35
N ASP A 227 -11.39 12.49 -13.51
CA ASP A 227 -12.53 12.45 -14.43
C ASP A 227 -13.58 11.41 -14.02
N ALA A 228 -14.67 11.34 -14.78
CA ALA A 228 -15.80 10.47 -14.52
C ALA A 228 -15.41 8.97 -14.43
N GLU A 229 -14.51 8.51 -15.29
CA GLU A 229 -14.08 7.10 -15.29
C GLU A 229 -13.24 6.78 -14.07
N ASN A 230 -12.31 7.67 -13.71
CA ASN A 230 -11.45 7.48 -12.56
C ASN A 230 -12.19 7.63 -11.23
N ILE A 231 -13.15 8.56 -11.15
CA ILE A 231 -14.10 8.64 -10.03
C ILE A 231 -14.84 7.32 -9.86
N LYS A 232 -15.32 6.73 -10.97
CA LYS A 232 -16.04 5.45 -10.94
C LYS A 232 -15.13 4.31 -10.45
N ASN A 233 -13.89 4.25 -10.96
CA ASN A 233 -12.92 3.23 -10.59
C ASN A 233 -12.59 3.30 -9.09
N PHE A 234 -12.25 4.47 -8.57
CA PHE A 234 -11.92 4.65 -7.15
C PHE A 234 -13.11 4.44 -6.22
N SER A 235 -14.27 5.02 -6.55
CA SER A 235 -15.45 4.89 -5.71
C SER A 235 -15.97 3.46 -5.64
N SER A 236 -15.79 2.65 -6.69
CA SER A 236 -16.21 1.24 -6.68
C SER A 236 -15.58 0.39 -5.58
N ILE A 237 -14.42 0.80 -5.05
CA ILE A 237 -13.70 0.15 -3.95
C ILE A 237 -14.41 0.40 -2.61
N PHE A 238 -15.01 1.58 -2.44
CA PHE A 238 -15.56 2.05 -1.16
C PHE A 238 -17.10 2.12 -1.14
N ASP A 239 -17.71 2.69 -2.18
CA ASP A 239 -19.16 2.80 -2.36
C ASP A 239 -19.54 2.69 -3.85
N LYS A 240 -19.96 1.49 -4.25
CA LYS A 240 -20.45 1.21 -5.62
C LYS A 240 -21.62 2.10 -6.02
N THR A 241 -22.41 2.61 -5.08
CA THR A 241 -23.57 3.44 -5.39
C THR A 241 -23.17 4.86 -5.80
N PHE A 242 -22.06 5.39 -5.28
CA PHE A 242 -21.56 6.72 -5.69
C PHE A 242 -21.17 6.75 -7.17
N ALA A 243 -20.46 5.70 -7.58
CA ALA A 243 -19.92 5.50 -8.92
C ALA A 243 -21.00 5.59 -10.04
N ASP A 244 -22.19 5.06 -9.77
CA ASP A 244 -23.24 4.93 -10.79
C ASP A 244 -24.32 6.03 -10.73
N SER A 245 -24.41 6.80 -9.64
CA SER A 245 -25.57 7.69 -9.42
C SER A 245 -25.27 9.12 -9.00
N SER A 246 -24.03 9.44 -8.61
CA SER A 246 -23.64 10.79 -8.20
C SER A 246 -23.76 11.84 -9.32
N SER A 247 -23.75 11.40 -10.59
CA SER A 247 -23.72 12.28 -11.77
C SER A 247 -22.53 13.25 -11.81
N VAL A 248 -21.49 13.02 -11.00
CA VAL A 248 -20.27 13.81 -10.98
C VAL A 248 -19.38 13.37 -12.14
N ASN A 249 -18.87 14.34 -12.89
CA ASN A 249 -18.02 14.14 -14.06
C ASN A 249 -16.55 14.49 -13.80
N GLU A 250 -16.28 15.35 -12.83
CA GLU A 250 -14.92 15.74 -12.46
C GLU A 250 -14.87 16.05 -10.97
N ILE A 251 -13.79 15.65 -10.31
CA ILE A 251 -13.48 16.03 -8.93
C ILE A 251 -12.10 16.65 -8.92
N LYS A 252 -11.99 17.81 -8.28
CA LYS A 252 -10.72 18.42 -7.91
C LYS A 252 -10.71 18.71 -6.42
N ALA A 253 -9.63 18.39 -5.74
CA ALA A 253 -9.49 18.77 -4.34
C ALA A 253 -8.06 19.18 -3.99
N SER A 254 -7.96 20.23 -3.17
CA SER A 254 -6.72 20.69 -2.57
C SER A 254 -6.91 20.81 -1.06
N VAL A 255 -6.01 20.21 -0.29
CA VAL A 255 -6.14 20.13 1.17
C VAL A 255 -4.82 20.47 1.84
N HIS A 256 -4.87 21.40 2.79
CA HIS A 256 -3.75 21.85 3.61
C HIS A 256 -3.97 21.37 5.06
N LEU A 257 -2.92 20.99 5.78
CA LEU A 257 -3.01 20.74 7.23
C LEU A 257 -2.48 21.93 8.01
N GLU A 258 -3.18 22.26 9.08
CA GLU A 258 -2.79 23.29 10.02
C GLU A 258 -2.96 22.81 11.46
N GLU A 259 -2.02 23.18 12.33
CA GLU A 259 -2.18 23.03 13.78
C GLU A 259 -2.84 24.30 14.32
N VAL A 260 -3.97 24.13 15.01
CA VAL A 260 -4.73 25.22 15.61
C VAL A 260 -4.86 25.01 17.12
N ASN A 261 -4.82 26.10 17.87
CA ASN A 261 -5.10 26.07 19.31
C ASN A 261 -6.60 26.17 19.52
N ASP A 262 -7.21 25.09 19.99
CA ASP A 262 -8.57 25.08 20.47
C ASP A 262 -8.62 25.47 21.95
N THR A 263 -9.63 26.24 22.33
CA THR A 263 -9.75 26.73 23.72
C THR A 263 -10.89 26.00 24.40
N ILE A 264 -10.55 25.21 25.41
CA ILE A 264 -11.52 24.56 26.29
C ILE A 264 -11.77 25.52 27.45
N ILE A 265 -13.01 26.00 27.55
CA ILE A 265 -13.47 26.83 28.66
C ILE A 265 -14.17 25.91 29.65
N THR A 266 -13.65 25.85 30.87
CA THR A 266 -14.26 25.16 32.00
C THR A 266 -14.56 26.15 33.09
N TYR A 267 -15.59 25.89 33.87
CA TYR A 267 -15.93 26.72 35.01
C TYR A 267 -15.69 25.93 36.30
N SER A 268 -15.01 26.56 37.25
CA SER A 268 -14.78 26.06 38.59
C SER A 268 -15.29 27.07 39.60
N TYR A 269 -15.54 26.66 40.84
CA TYR A 269 -15.93 27.58 41.90
C TYR A 269 -14.73 27.93 42.77
N ASP A 270 -14.60 29.20 43.16
CA ASP A 270 -13.67 29.61 44.21
C ASP A 270 -14.20 29.24 45.61
N ASP A 271 -13.42 29.52 46.65
CA ASP A 271 -13.80 29.24 48.05
C ASP A 271 -15.05 30.01 48.52
N ASN A 272 -15.45 31.04 47.76
CA ASN A 272 -16.66 31.84 48.00
C ASN A 272 -17.82 31.42 47.08
N PHE A 273 -17.71 30.28 46.39
CA PHE A 273 -18.70 29.77 45.43
C PHE A 273 -18.98 30.71 44.24
N ASN A 274 -18.03 31.58 43.87
CA ASN A 274 -18.12 32.34 42.62
C ASN A 274 -17.64 31.49 41.45
N GLU A 275 -18.32 31.60 40.32
CA GLU A 275 -17.92 30.95 39.07
C GLU A 275 -16.64 31.60 38.51
N VAL A 276 -15.59 30.82 38.36
CA VAL A 276 -14.29 31.22 37.82
C VAL A 276 -14.02 30.47 36.52
N GLU A 277 -13.80 31.23 35.45
CA GLU A 277 -13.45 30.70 34.14
C GLU A 277 -12.01 30.18 34.11
N LYS A 278 -11.83 28.90 33.79
CA LYS A 278 -10.54 28.26 33.55
C LYS A 278 -10.41 27.88 32.09
N LYS A 279 -9.49 28.56 31.40
CA LYS A 279 -9.14 28.31 30.00
C LYS A 279 -7.99 27.31 29.92
N THR A 280 -8.15 26.25 29.14
CA THR A 280 -7.05 25.37 28.75
C THR A 280 -6.97 25.29 27.24
N PHE A 281 -5.77 25.34 26.69
CA PHE A 281 -5.55 25.27 25.25
C PHE A 281 -5.19 23.84 24.83
N GLN A 282 -5.83 23.35 23.78
CA GLN A 282 -5.53 22.07 23.16
C GLN A 282 -5.10 22.31 21.72
N LYS A 283 -3.91 21.82 21.35
CA LYS A 283 -3.47 21.78 19.97
C LYS A 283 -4.22 20.68 19.23
N ILE A 284 -4.96 21.04 18.20
CA ILE A 284 -5.65 20.12 17.30
C ILE A 284 -5.20 20.37 15.87
N ILE A 285 -5.18 19.32 15.06
CA ILE A 285 -4.82 19.44 13.65
C ILE A 285 -6.10 19.41 12.83
N GLN A 286 -6.21 20.37 11.92
CA GLN A 286 -7.42 20.65 11.17
C GLN A 286 -7.07 20.83 9.69
N PRO A 287 -7.74 20.12 8.77
CA PRO A 287 -7.56 20.39 7.35
C PRO A 287 -8.27 21.68 6.93
N ASN A 288 -7.63 22.49 6.10
CA ASN A 288 -8.33 23.49 5.30
C ASN A 288 -8.44 22.91 3.88
N TYR A 289 -9.58 23.07 3.23
CA TYR A 289 -9.84 22.38 1.97
C TYR A 289 -10.77 23.12 1.03
N ILE A 290 -10.61 22.76 -0.24
CA ILE A 290 -11.51 23.08 -1.33
C ILE A 290 -11.73 21.80 -2.14
N ILE A 291 -12.99 21.45 -2.38
CA ILE A 291 -13.38 20.30 -3.20
C ILE A 291 -14.36 20.81 -4.25
N ASP A 292 -13.99 20.77 -5.51
CA ASP A 292 -14.82 21.13 -6.66
C ASP A 292 -15.39 19.85 -7.29
N PHE A 293 -16.71 19.76 -7.36
CA PHE A 293 -17.44 18.70 -8.04
C PHE A 293 -18.08 19.29 -9.29
N GLN A 294 -17.62 18.88 -10.47
CA GLN A 294 -18.25 19.28 -11.74
C GLN A 294 -19.18 18.18 -12.23
N SER A 295 -20.28 18.59 -12.87
CA SER A 295 -21.32 17.73 -13.39
C SER A 295 -21.97 18.34 -14.62
N LEU A 296 -22.28 17.52 -15.61
CA LEU A 296 -23.14 17.88 -16.74
C LEU A 296 -24.60 18.11 -16.31
N ASN A 297 -24.99 17.63 -15.12
CA ASN A 297 -26.30 17.89 -14.52
C ASN A 297 -26.15 18.24 -13.02
N PRO A 298 -25.76 19.50 -12.71
CA PRO A 298 -25.49 19.96 -11.35
C PRO A 298 -26.64 19.74 -10.37
N GLU A 299 -27.89 19.92 -10.83
CA GLU A 299 -29.09 19.71 -10.01
C GLU A 299 -29.25 18.25 -9.59
N LYS A 300 -29.05 17.32 -10.52
CA LYS A 300 -29.10 15.87 -10.21
C LYS A 300 -27.98 15.47 -9.26
N ALA A 301 -26.76 16.00 -9.45
CA ALA A 301 -25.64 15.75 -8.56
C ALA A 301 -25.94 16.28 -7.14
N LYS A 302 -26.44 17.50 -7.01
CA LYS A 302 -26.81 18.07 -5.71
C LYS A 302 -27.94 17.29 -5.03
N LEU A 303 -28.97 16.90 -5.78
CA LEU A 303 -30.07 16.07 -5.27
C LEU A 303 -29.55 14.74 -4.72
N TYR A 304 -28.59 14.11 -5.41
CA TYR A 304 -27.94 12.90 -4.91
C TYR A 304 -27.29 13.12 -3.54
N PHE A 305 -26.52 14.20 -3.39
CA PHE A 305 -25.83 14.52 -2.13
C PHE A 305 -26.82 14.85 -0.99
N HIS A 306 -27.94 15.51 -1.28
CA HIS A 306 -29.04 15.70 -0.32
C HIS A 306 -29.71 14.37 0.06
N ASN A 307 -29.99 13.49 -0.91
CA ASN A 307 -30.61 12.18 -0.66
C ASN A 307 -29.71 11.27 0.18
N LYS A 308 -28.39 11.37 0.01
CA LYS A 308 -27.39 10.71 0.86
C LYS A 308 -27.21 11.38 2.23
N LYS A 309 -27.91 12.49 2.49
CA LYS A 309 -27.80 13.32 3.69
C LYS A 309 -26.38 13.86 3.91
N TRP A 310 -25.60 13.97 2.83
CA TRP A 310 -24.27 14.58 2.84
C TRP A 310 -24.33 16.10 2.80
N ILE A 311 -25.49 16.67 2.44
CA ILE A 311 -25.76 18.11 2.52
C ILE A 311 -26.96 18.33 3.43
N ASN A 312 -26.77 19.13 4.49
CA ASN A 312 -27.84 19.50 5.41
C ASN A 312 -28.65 20.72 4.91
N ALA A 313 -29.66 21.11 5.69
CA ALA A 313 -30.52 22.26 5.35
C ALA A 313 -29.76 23.61 5.33
N GLN A 314 -28.59 23.68 5.96
CA GLN A 314 -27.72 24.84 6.00
C GLN A 314 -26.66 24.84 4.88
N ASN A 315 -26.78 23.96 3.87
CA ASN A 315 -25.80 23.77 2.80
C ASN A 315 -24.38 23.48 3.31
N GLN A 316 -24.28 22.67 4.36
CA GLN A 316 -23.02 22.18 4.90
C GLN A 316 -22.84 20.71 4.53
N PHE A 317 -21.60 20.36 4.20
CA PHE A 317 -21.17 19.00 3.95
C PHE A 317 -20.99 18.25 5.26
N THR A 318 -21.78 17.19 5.46
CA THR A 318 -21.84 16.45 6.72
C THR A 318 -20.93 15.23 6.76
N ALA A 319 -20.41 14.78 5.61
CA ALA A 319 -19.50 13.64 5.56
C ALA A 319 -18.14 13.94 6.24
N ILE A 320 -17.80 15.21 6.44
CA ILE A 320 -16.68 15.69 7.25
C ILE A 320 -17.26 16.48 8.44
N PRO A 321 -17.77 15.81 9.48
CA PRO A 321 -18.63 16.44 10.48
C PRO A 321 -17.90 17.37 11.45
N PHE A 322 -16.57 17.32 11.48
CA PHE A 322 -15.75 17.99 12.49
C PHE A 322 -15.25 19.38 12.06
N GLN A 323 -15.65 19.89 10.89
CA GLN A 323 -15.22 21.21 10.43
C GLN A 323 -16.34 22.02 9.76
N PRO A 324 -16.54 23.29 10.18
CA PRO A 324 -17.47 24.18 9.51
C PRO A 324 -17.05 24.43 8.06
N ASN A 325 -17.95 24.13 7.15
CA ASN A 325 -17.75 24.24 5.72
C ASN A 325 -18.99 24.84 5.04
N LEU A 326 -18.81 25.34 3.82
CA LEU A 326 -19.86 25.92 3.02
C LEU A 326 -19.86 25.27 1.64
N ILE A 327 -21.07 24.98 1.14
CA ILE A 327 -21.27 24.53 -0.23
C ILE A 327 -21.75 25.71 -1.08
N THR A 328 -21.01 26.00 -2.14
CA THR A 328 -21.36 27.03 -3.14
C THR A 328 -21.69 26.35 -4.45
N GLN A 329 -22.88 26.62 -4.99
CA GLN A 329 -23.29 26.08 -6.29
C GLN A 329 -22.85 27.01 -7.42
N ASN A 330 -22.41 26.44 -8.53
CA ASN A 330 -22.09 27.16 -9.76
C ASN A 330 -22.80 26.50 -10.96
N SER A 331 -22.68 27.08 -12.15
CA SER A 331 -23.34 26.56 -13.36
C SER A 331 -22.82 25.19 -13.82
N LYS A 332 -21.65 24.78 -13.34
CA LYS A 332 -20.98 23.52 -13.71
C LYS A 332 -21.07 22.45 -12.63
N GLY A 333 -21.62 22.74 -11.45
CA GLY A 333 -21.56 21.85 -10.30
C GLY A 333 -21.64 22.58 -8.97
N PHE A 334 -20.85 22.14 -8.00
CA PHE A 334 -20.76 22.79 -6.68
C PHE A 334 -19.40 22.56 -6.04
N GLU A 335 -19.06 23.45 -5.13
CA GLU A 335 -17.77 23.47 -4.47
C GLU A 335 -17.96 23.49 -2.95
N ILE A 336 -17.13 22.73 -2.25
CA ILE A 336 -17.14 22.61 -0.79
C ILE A 336 -15.86 23.23 -0.25
N LYS A 337 -16.00 24.28 0.56
CA LYS A 337 -14.88 25.01 1.16
C LYS A 337 -14.92 24.97 2.68
N SER A 338 -13.77 24.75 3.32
CA SER A 338 -13.61 25.05 4.74
C SER A 338 -13.76 26.55 4.99
N THR A 339 -14.46 26.95 6.05
CA THR A 339 -14.78 28.37 6.32
C THR A 339 -13.68 29.16 7.01
N ARG A 340 -12.73 28.49 7.69
CA ARG A 340 -11.70 29.16 8.51
C ARG A 340 -10.63 29.86 7.68
N LYS A 341 -9.94 29.11 6.83
CA LYS A 341 -8.84 29.61 6.02
C LYS A 341 -9.07 29.23 4.55
N PRO A 342 -9.02 30.20 3.63
CA PRO A 342 -9.20 29.90 2.22
C PRO A 342 -8.02 29.06 1.72
N VAL A 343 -8.33 28.00 0.98
CA VAL A 343 -7.38 27.24 0.18
C VAL A 343 -7.59 27.60 -1.27
N GLN A 344 -6.50 27.91 -1.97
CA GLN A 344 -6.54 28.09 -3.41
C GLN A 344 -6.53 26.71 -4.07
N GLN A 345 -7.46 26.51 -5.00
CA GLN A 345 -7.45 25.30 -5.83
C GLN A 345 -6.17 25.25 -6.65
N SER A 346 -5.57 24.07 -6.75
CA SER A 346 -4.40 23.87 -7.59
C SER A 346 -4.71 24.10 -9.08
N PHE A 347 -3.65 24.32 -9.86
CA PHE A 347 -3.75 24.52 -11.30
C PHE A 347 -4.42 23.32 -11.97
N ASN A 348 -5.24 23.59 -12.98
CA ASN A 348 -5.79 22.53 -13.81
C ASN A 348 -4.65 21.84 -14.58
N LEU A 349 -4.39 20.57 -14.25
CA LEU A 349 -3.35 19.79 -14.92
C LEU A 349 -3.93 19.02 -16.12
N ASN A 350 -5.25 18.85 -16.20
CA ASN A 350 -5.95 18.01 -17.17
C ASN A 350 -5.41 16.57 -17.17
N GLU A 351 -5.15 16.04 -15.98
CA GLU A 351 -4.58 14.72 -15.74
C GLU A 351 -5.39 14.03 -14.65
N ASN A 352 -5.42 12.70 -14.66
CA ASN A 352 -6.04 11.93 -13.58
C ASN A 352 -4.98 11.58 -12.54
N TYR A 353 -5.08 12.14 -11.33
CA TYR A 353 -4.12 11.90 -10.27
C TYR A 353 -4.68 12.03 -8.85
N ILE A 354 -3.98 11.36 -7.93
CA ILE A 354 -4.07 11.54 -6.48
C ILE A 354 -2.65 11.69 -5.96
N PHE A 355 -2.35 12.82 -5.34
CA PHE A 355 -1.03 13.12 -4.80
C PHE A 355 -1.12 13.42 -3.31
N VAL A 356 -0.38 12.65 -2.52
CA VAL A 356 -0.28 12.81 -1.07
C VAL A 356 1.15 13.14 -0.70
N LYS A 357 1.40 14.37 -0.29
CA LYS A 357 2.71 14.81 0.22
C LYS A 357 2.78 14.52 1.71
N ASN A 358 3.91 13.99 2.17
CA ASN A 358 4.12 13.79 3.60
C ASN A 358 4.14 15.14 4.30
N ASN A 359 3.42 15.21 5.42
CA ASN A 359 3.34 16.38 6.29
C ASN A 359 3.54 15.89 7.73
N PRO A 360 4.43 16.49 8.54
CA PRO A 360 4.69 16.08 9.91
C PRO A 360 3.42 15.97 10.77
N LEU A 361 2.40 16.78 10.47
CA LEU A 361 1.11 16.78 11.16
C LEU A 361 0.29 15.51 10.87
N LEU A 362 0.52 14.79 9.77
CA LEU A 362 -0.19 13.53 9.44
C LEU A 362 0.01 12.43 10.48
N LEU A 363 1.21 12.31 11.04
CA LEU A 363 1.54 11.24 12.00
C LEU A 363 0.69 11.30 13.27
N SER A 364 0.18 12.50 13.62
CA SER A 364 -0.70 12.72 14.76
C SER A 364 -2.08 12.05 14.61
N PHE A 365 -2.57 11.89 13.37
CA PHE A 365 -3.85 11.26 13.06
C PHE A 365 -3.75 9.74 13.08
N LEU A 366 -2.55 9.20 12.87
CA LEU A 366 -2.28 7.77 12.76
C LEU A 366 -2.00 7.13 14.12
N LYS A 367 -2.81 7.43 15.14
CA LYS A 367 -2.59 6.97 16.53
C LYS A 367 -2.59 5.45 16.67
N THR A 368 -3.31 4.75 15.80
CA THR A 368 -3.44 3.28 15.77
C THR A 368 -2.20 2.56 15.25
N LEU A 369 -1.31 3.26 14.55
CA LEU A 369 -0.09 2.68 13.99
C LEU A 369 0.98 2.48 15.06
N SER A 370 1.70 1.36 14.97
CA SER A 370 2.87 1.07 15.78
C SER A 370 4.01 2.06 15.51
N PRO A 371 4.97 2.20 16.43
CA PRO A 371 6.13 3.08 16.22
C PRO A 371 6.92 2.77 14.95
N LYS A 372 6.99 1.49 14.54
CA LYS A 372 7.67 1.08 13.31
C LYS A 372 6.92 1.54 12.07
N GLU A 373 5.60 1.37 12.03
CA GLU A 373 4.76 1.82 10.91
C GLU A 373 4.79 3.35 10.80
N LYS A 374 4.74 4.06 11.92
CA LYS A 374 4.91 5.53 11.94
C LYS A 374 6.26 5.96 11.38
N LYS A 375 7.34 5.23 11.70
CA LYS A 375 8.67 5.49 11.14
C LYS A 375 8.69 5.27 9.61
N ILE A 376 8.10 4.19 9.13
CA ILE A 376 8.00 3.94 7.68
C ILE A 376 7.27 5.08 6.98
N ILE A 377 6.14 5.52 7.53
CA ILE A 377 5.37 6.63 6.96
C ILE A 377 6.10 7.97 7.08
N SER A 378 6.84 8.20 8.17
CA SER A 378 7.63 9.44 8.32
C SER A 378 8.75 9.56 7.28
N ASP A 379 9.23 8.43 6.77
CA ASP A 379 10.32 8.37 5.80
C ASP A 379 9.81 8.46 4.35
N ILE A 380 8.50 8.35 4.12
CA ILE A 380 7.87 8.67 2.83
C ILE A 380 7.97 10.18 2.61
N ASP A 381 8.31 10.61 1.40
CA ASP A 381 8.26 12.01 0.99
C ASP A 381 6.91 12.33 0.33
N TYR A 382 6.46 11.50 -0.61
CA TYR A 382 5.14 11.58 -1.20
C TYR A 382 4.66 10.24 -1.78
N ILE A 383 3.35 10.14 -1.97
CA ILE A 383 2.68 9.08 -2.72
C ILE A 383 1.96 9.74 -3.89
N PHE A 384 2.20 9.24 -5.09
CA PHE A 384 1.55 9.69 -6.30
C PHE A 384 0.85 8.49 -6.95
N TYR A 385 -0.42 8.62 -7.23
CA TYR A 385 -1.12 7.83 -8.23
C TYR A 385 -1.45 8.75 -9.40
N GLY A 386 -1.28 8.27 -10.63
CA GLY A 386 -1.83 8.93 -11.80
C GLY A 386 -2.01 7.99 -12.96
N ASN A 387 -2.86 8.37 -13.89
CA ASN A 387 -3.08 7.61 -15.10
C ASN A 387 -3.43 8.51 -16.30
N ARG A 388 -3.13 7.97 -17.48
CA ARG A 388 -3.56 8.50 -18.76
C ARG A 388 -4.03 7.33 -19.61
N ASP A 389 -5.28 7.38 -20.06
CA ASP A 389 -5.93 6.28 -20.76
C ASP A 389 -5.83 4.96 -19.96
N GLN A 390 -5.13 3.96 -20.48
CA GLN A 390 -4.91 2.65 -19.87
C GLN A 390 -3.58 2.53 -19.14
N ASP A 391 -2.81 3.61 -19.07
CA ASP A 391 -1.50 3.65 -18.45
C ASP A 391 -1.57 4.23 -17.05
N TYR A 392 -1.08 3.48 -16.07
CA TYR A 392 -1.19 3.81 -14.66
C TYR A 392 0.20 3.82 -14.04
N CYS A 393 0.45 4.76 -13.14
CA CYS A 393 1.63 4.80 -12.30
C CYS A 393 1.23 5.08 -10.85
N LEU A 394 1.69 4.21 -9.95
CA LEU A 394 1.71 4.42 -8.51
C LEU A 394 3.16 4.51 -8.06
N LYS A 395 3.56 5.69 -7.58
CA LYS A 395 4.91 5.98 -7.09
C LYS A 395 4.85 6.32 -5.61
N VAL A 396 5.65 5.61 -4.82
CA VAL A 396 5.93 5.94 -3.42
C VAL A 396 7.36 6.43 -3.36
N GLN A 397 7.53 7.74 -3.21
CA GLN A 397 8.83 8.36 -3.02
C GLN A 397 9.14 8.43 -1.53
N PHE A 398 10.34 8.02 -1.14
CA PHE A 398 10.89 8.19 0.19
C PHE A 398 11.88 9.35 0.21
N LYS A 399 12.09 9.90 1.40
CA LYS A 399 13.12 10.90 1.65
C LYS A 399 14.48 10.36 1.25
N LYS A 400 15.34 11.23 0.73
CA LYS A 400 16.71 10.86 0.40
C LYS A 400 17.45 10.42 1.66
N ASP A 401 18.18 9.33 1.54
CA ASP A 401 19.00 8.74 2.59
C ASP A 401 20.21 8.08 1.92
N ASP A 402 21.29 7.92 2.67
CA ASP A 402 22.51 7.26 2.18
C ASP A 402 22.26 5.77 1.93
N LEU A 403 21.34 5.15 2.69
CA LEU A 403 20.98 3.75 2.52
C LEU A 403 19.85 3.56 1.50
N PRO A 404 19.92 2.55 0.61
CA PRO A 404 18.79 2.19 -0.24
C PRO A 404 17.65 1.64 0.59
N LEU A 405 16.40 1.77 0.12
CA LEU A 405 15.19 1.33 0.82
C LEU A 405 15.28 -0.08 1.41
N ILE A 406 15.90 -1.00 0.68
CA ILE A 406 16.04 -2.40 1.10
C ILE A 406 16.92 -2.58 2.35
N LEU A 407 17.73 -1.59 2.72
CA LEU A 407 18.64 -1.59 3.87
C LEU A 407 18.22 -0.65 5.01
N ARG A 408 17.13 0.13 4.87
CA ARG A 408 16.75 1.15 5.88
C ARG A 408 16.06 0.58 7.15
N TRP A 409 15.74 -0.72 7.21
CA TRP A 409 14.78 -1.29 8.18
C TRP A 409 15.26 -2.49 9.01
#